data_AF-A0A2M7QDV9-F1
#
_entry.id   AF-A0A2M7QDV9-F1
#
_cell.length_a   1.000
_cell.length_b   1.000
_cell.length_c   1.000
_cell.angle_alpha   90.00
_cell.angle_beta   90.00
_cell.angle_gamma   90.00
#
_symmetry.space_group_name_H-M   'P 1'
#
loop_
_entity.id
_entity.type
_entity.pdbx_description
1 polymer ?
#
loop_
_entity_poly.entity_id
_entity_poly.type
_entity_poly.pdbx_seq_one_letter_code
_entity_poly.pdbx_strand_id
1 'polypeptide(L)'
;FMRRIEELFEKKRSKEEFLHKAGNIYRQYGNTPEYKSILLDINKRMDVLCAYMVHHQLPRTNNLIESYNSHLESRLKTLKGFKSFVHADNWLNAYFIHRRVKAFTDCEGKFKRLNGKCSLQKTMKDPSKLDEILRLFR
;
A
#
# COMPACT_ATOMS: atom_id res chain seq x y z
N PHE A 1 22.44 -5.45 13.38
CA PHE A 1 21.17 -6.16 13.19
C PHE A 1 20.28 -5.50 12.14
N MET A 2 19.76 -4.28 12.37
CA MET A 2 18.78 -3.65 11.44
C MET A 2 19.24 -3.56 9.99
N ARG A 3 20.49 -3.16 9.71
CA ARG A 3 21.04 -3.17 8.35
C ARG A 3 20.90 -4.54 7.65
N ARG A 4 21.04 -5.65 8.38
CA ARG A 4 20.86 -7.01 7.82
C ARG A 4 19.40 -7.32 7.51
N ILE A 5 18.47 -6.79 8.29
CA ILE A 5 17.03 -6.88 8.03
C ILE A 5 16.68 -6.05 6.79
N GLU A 6 17.22 -4.84 6.65
CA GLU A 6 17.06 -4.02 5.44
C GLU A 6 17.60 -4.75 4.21
N GLU A 7 18.83 -5.29 4.30
CA GLU A 7 19.42 -6.15 3.26
C GLU A 7 18.48 -7.33 2.92
N LEU A 8 17.87 -7.98 3.91
CA LEU A 8 16.94 -9.11 3.74
C LEU A 8 15.67 -8.74 2.94
N PHE A 9 15.23 -7.47 2.97
CA PHE A 9 14.04 -6.99 2.26
C PHE A 9 14.33 -6.09 1.05
N GLU A 10 15.59 -5.72 0.83
CA GLU A 10 16.02 -4.82 -0.26
C GLU A 10 15.55 -5.24 -1.67
N LYS A 11 15.50 -6.56 -1.93
CA LYS A 11 15.09 -7.12 -3.21
C LYS A 11 14.15 -8.31 -3.04
N LYS A 12 13.42 -8.62 -4.11
CA LYS A 12 12.63 -9.85 -4.20
C LYS A 12 13.61 -11.03 -4.28
N ARG A 13 13.35 -12.05 -3.48
CA ARG A 13 14.19 -13.25 -3.35
C ARG A 13 13.34 -14.49 -3.54
N SER A 14 13.96 -15.61 -3.89
CA SER A 14 13.29 -16.90 -3.76
C SER A 14 13.08 -17.21 -2.28
N LYS A 15 12.16 -18.14 -1.99
CA LYS A 15 11.90 -18.59 -0.62
C LYS A 15 13.18 -19.16 0.02
N GLU A 16 13.95 -19.91 -0.76
CA GLU A 16 15.19 -20.56 -0.34
C GLU A 16 16.27 -19.51 -0.01
N GLU A 17 16.49 -18.52 -0.88
CA GLU A 17 17.46 -17.45 -0.63
C GLU A 17 17.06 -16.64 0.62
N PHE A 18 15.76 -16.33 0.76
CA PHE A 18 15.25 -15.59 1.90
C PHE A 18 15.50 -16.34 3.21
N LEU A 19 15.08 -17.61 3.30
CA LEU A 19 15.24 -18.43 4.49
C LEU A 19 16.72 -18.66 4.84
N HIS A 20 17.56 -18.87 3.83
CA HIS A 20 19.00 -19.00 4.03
C HIS A 20 19.61 -17.74 4.66
N LYS A 21 19.28 -16.55 4.12
CA LYS A 21 19.75 -15.28 4.67
C LYS A 21 19.18 -14.99 6.06
N ALA A 22 17.88 -15.22 6.27
CA ALA A 22 17.25 -15.06 7.58
C ALA A 22 17.89 -16.00 8.62
N GLY A 23 18.21 -17.25 8.25
CA GLY A 23 18.91 -18.20 9.10
C GLY A 23 20.32 -17.74 9.48
N ASN A 24 21.06 -17.11 8.57
CA ASN A 24 22.36 -16.49 8.88
C ASN A 24 22.22 -15.37 9.92
N ILE A 25 21.19 -14.52 9.78
CA ILE A 25 20.90 -13.43 10.72
C ILE A 25 20.54 -14.02 12.09
N TYR A 26 19.69 -15.06 12.13
CA TYR A 26 19.33 -15.73 13.37
C TYR A 26 20.54 -16.35 14.08
N ARG A 27 21.43 -17.03 13.35
CA ARG A 27 22.68 -17.56 13.94
C ARG A 27 23.56 -16.49 14.55
N GLN A 28 23.62 -15.32 13.92
CA GLN A 28 24.48 -14.22 14.37
C GLN A 28 23.87 -13.42 15.53
N TYR A 29 22.53 -13.26 15.57
CA TYR A 29 21.86 -12.31 16.47
C TYR A 29 20.77 -12.93 17.36
N GLY A 30 20.49 -14.24 17.22
CA GLY A 30 19.36 -14.92 17.88
C GLY A 30 19.48 -15.11 19.39
N ASN A 31 20.65 -14.82 19.98
CA ASN A 31 20.85 -14.83 21.43
C ASN A 31 20.34 -13.56 22.11
N THR A 32 20.12 -12.47 21.37
CA THR A 32 19.57 -11.22 21.89
C THR A 32 18.03 -11.30 21.85
N PRO A 33 17.33 -11.23 23.00
CA PRO A 33 15.87 -11.41 23.07
C PRO A 33 15.10 -10.48 22.13
N GLU A 34 15.51 -9.22 22.03
CA GLU A 34 14.88 -8.20 21.19
C GLU A 34 14.98 -8.56 19.71
N TYR A 35 16.17 -8.98 19.26
CA TYR A 35 16.41 -9.38 17.87
C TYR A 35 15.72 -10.69 17.53
N LYS A 36 15.67 -11.62 18.49
CA LYS A 36 14.92 -12.87 18.36
C LYS A 36 13.43 -12.59 18.18
N SER A 37 12.85 -11.69 18.96
CA SER A 37 11.44 -11.29 18.83
C SER A 37 11.12 -10.76 17.44
N ILE A 38 11.99 -9.88 16.90
CA ILE A 38 11.82 -9.31 15.56
C ILE A 38 11.87 -10.40 14.49
N LEU A 39 12.82 -11.34 14.58
CA LEU A 39 12.93 -12.45 13.62
C LEU A 39 11.73 -13.40 13.69
N LEU A 40 11.19 -13.65 14.88
CA LEU A 40 9.98 -14.45 15.06
C LEU A 40 8.75 -13.74 14.47
N ASP A 41 8.63 -12.44 14.64
CA ASP A 41 7.55 -11.65 14.03
C ASP A 41 7.62 -11.65 12.50
N ILE A 42 8.83 -11.52 11.95
CA ILE A 42 9.05 -11.65 10.50
C ILE A 42 8.61 -13.03 10.02
N ASN A 43 9.01 -14.09 10.72
CA ASN A 43 8.63 -15.45 10.36
C ASN A 43 7.11 -15.67 10.45
N LYS A 44 6.46 -15.12 11.49
CA LYS A 44 5.01 -15.20 11.68
C LYS A 44 4.23 -14.51 10.56
N ARG A 45 4.80 -13.45 9.97
CA ARG A 45 4.18 -12.63 8.90
C ARG A 45 4.77 -12.91 7.52
N MET A 46 5.43 -14.05 7.35
CA MET A 46 6.17 -14.36 6.12
C MET A 46 5.26 -14.39 4.89
N ASP A 47 4.03 -14.88 5.06
CA ASP A 47 2.99 -14.93 4.04
C ASP A 47 2.68 -13.55 3.45
N VAL A 48 2.55 -12.52 4.30
CA VAL A 48 2.27 -11.15 3.86
C VAL A 48 3.53 -10.40 3.43
N LEU A 49 4.64 -10.55 4.16
CA LEU A 49 5.90 -9.85 3.86
C LEU A 49 6.56 -10.37 2.57
N CYS A 50 6.37 -11.64 2.26
CA CYS A 50 6.88 -12.28 1.05
C CYS A 50 5.76 -12.63 0.04
N ALA A 51 4.60 -11.98 0.13
CA ALA A 51 3.48 -12.19 -0.80
C ALA A 51 3.88 -12.01 -2.27
N TYR A 52 4.95 -11.27 -2.56
CA TYR A 52 5.50 -11.11 -3.91
C TYR A 52 5.98 -12.43 -4.55
N MET A 53 6.25 -13.46 -3.75
CA MET A 53 6.62 -14.79 -4.20
C MET A 53 5.44 -15.49 -4.90
N VAL A 54 4.20 -15.17 -4.48
CA VAL A 54 2.96 -15.66 -5.10
C VAL A 54 2.44 -14.65 -6.13
N HIS A 55 2.55 -13.37 -5.83
CA HIS A 55 2.01 -12.28 -6.65
C HIS A 55 3.14 -11.45 -7.28
N HIS A 56 3.57 -11.85 -8.47
CA HIS A 56 4.75 -11.27 -9.14
C HIS A 56 4.68 -9.75 -9.37
N GLN A 57 3.48 -9.19 -9.53
CA GLN A 57 3.26 -7.76 -9.81
C GLN A 57 3.21 -6.86 -8.56
N LEU A 58 3.43 -7.42 -7.36
CA LEU A 58 3.43 -6.60 -6.15
C LEU A 58 4.55 -5.55 -6.18
N PRO A 59 4.24 -4.27 -5.88
CA PRO A 59 5.25 -3.23 -5.74
C PRO A 59 6.15 -3.53 -4.53
N ARG A 60 7.41 -3.12 -4.63
CA ARG A 60 8.38 -3.23 -3.51
C ARG A 60 8.53 -1.93 -2.73
N THR A 61 8.16 -0.83 -3.36
CA THR A 61 8.25 0.49 -2.76
C THR A 61 6.91 0.88 -2.19
N ASN A 62 6.96 1.68 -1.14
CA ASN A 62 5.80 2.29 -0.51
C ASN A 62 5.39 3.63 -1.18
N ASN A 63 6.10 4.09 -2.23
CA ASN A 63 5.82 5.35 -2.92
C ASN A 63 4.33 5.57 -3.21
N LEU A 64 3.61 4.55 -3.68
CA LEU A 64 2.18 4.67 -4.00
C LEU A 64 1.34 5.00 -2.76
N ILE A 65 1.61 4.36 -1.62
CA ILE A 65 0.86 4.59 -0.38
C ILE A 65 1.34 5.86 0.33
N GLU A 66 2.63 6.18 0.25
CA GLU A 66 3.18 7.44 0.78
C GLU A 66 2.62 8.65 0.04
N SER A 67 2.60 8.64 -1.29
CA SER A 67 1.96 9.69 -2.09
C SER A 67 0.47 9.79 -1.78
N TYR A 68 -0.21 8.64 -1.61
CA TYR A 68 -1.61 8.61 -1.24
C TYR A 68 -1.89 9.30 0.11
N ASN A 69 -1.08 8.99 1.13
CA ASN A 69 -1.20 9.52 2.47
C ASN A 69 -0.85 11.01 2.50
N SER A 70 0.23 11.42 1.84
CA SER A 70 0.61 12.83 1.71
C SER A 70 -0.52 13.69 1.11
N HIS A 71 -1.19 13.19 0.07
CA HIS A 71 -2.34 13.88 -0.54
C HIS A 71 -3.53 13.98 0.41
N LEU A 72 -3.80 12.94 1.21
CA LEU A 72 -4.87 12.95 2.20
C LEU A 72 -4.54 13.94 3.33
N GLU A 73 -3.33 13.89 3.89
CA GLU A 73 -2.86 14.80 4.93
C GLU A 73 -2.92 16.26 4.50
N SER A 74 -2.51 16.57 3.27
CA SER A 74 -2.59 17.92 2.71
C SER A 74 -4.03 18.46 2.75
N ARG A 75 -5.02 17.62 2.42
CA ARG A 75 -6.44 18.00 2.51
C ARG A 75 -6.89 18.16 3.95
N LEU A 76 -6.55 17.22 4.83
CA LEU A 76 -6.94 17.29 6.25
C LEU A 76 -6.37 18.53 6.95
N LYS A 77 -5.12 18.90 6.67
CA LYS A 77 -4.47 20.11 7.23
C LYS A 77 -5.27 21.38 6.95
N THR A 78 -5.91 21.48 5.79
CA THR A 78 -6.71 22.66 5.43
C THR A 78 -8.03 22.79 6.21
N LEU A 79 -8.55 21.70 6.78
CA LEU A 79 -9.85 21.69 7.46
C LEU A 79 -9.79 22.21 8.90
N LYS A 80 -8.59 22.32 9.50
CA LYS A 80 -8.34 22.74 10.90
C LYS A 80 -9.05 21.91 11.99
N GLY A 81 -9.77 20.85 11.63
CA GLY A 81 -10.45 19.92 12.55
C GLY A 81 -11.85 19.55 12.08
N PHE A 82 -12.47 18.60 12.77
CA PHE A 82 -13.87 18.22 12.57
C PHE A 82 -14.69 18.51 13.82
N LYS A 83 -15.95 18.91 13.65
CA LYS A 83 -16.87 19.17 14.77
C LYS A 83 -17.17 17.90 15.58
N SER A 84 -17.21 16.74 14.93
CA SER A 84 -17.37 15.43 15.58
C SER A 84 -16.82 14.32 14.68
N PHE A 85 -16.66 13.12 15.24
CA PHE A 85 -16.24 11.94 14.47
C PHE A 85 -17.19 11.58 13.33
N VAL A 86 -18.50 11.82 13.49
CA VAL A 86 -19.48 11.62 12.40
C VAL A 86 -19.18 12.52 11.20
N HIS A 87 -18.79 13.78 11.45
CA HIS A 87 -18.40 14.68 10.37
C HIS A 87 -17.09 14.24 9.71
N ALA A 88 -16.14 13.74 10.50
CA ALA A 88 -14.89 13.20 9.99
C ALA A 88 -15.13 11.97 9.08
N ASP A 89 -15.99 11.05 9.52
CA ASP A 89 -16.36 9.86 8.75
C ASP A 89 -17.06 10.22 7.43
N ASN A 90 -18.06 11.09 7.50
CA ASN A 90 -18.76 11.58 6.29
C ASN A 90 -17.79 12.26 5.31
N TRP A 91 -16.87 13.09 5.81
CA TRP A 91 -15.88 13.75 4.98
C TRP A 91 -14.90 12.76 4.34
N LEU A 92 -14.40 11.79 5.11
CA LEU A 92 -13.50 10.75 4.61
C LEU A 92 -14.19 9.89 3.55
N ASN A 93 -15.43 9.47 3.80
CA ASN A 93 -16.25 8.72 2.84
C ASN A 93 -16.43 9.50 1.54
N ALA A 94 -16.84 10.77 1.61
CA ALA A 94 -16.96 11.63 0.45
C ALA A 94 -15.62 11.80 -0.30
N TYR A 95 -14.52 11.99 0.42
CA TYR A 95 -13.18 12.10 -0.15
C TYR A 95 -12.76 10.82 -0.90
N PHE A 96 -12.96 9.65 -0.30
CA PHE A 96 -12.61 8.38 -0.94
C PHE A 96 -13.48 8.10 -2.15
N ILE A 97 -14.79 8.36 -2.08
CA ILE A 97 -15.69 8.25 -3.22
C ILE A 97 -15.23 9.17 -4.36
N HIS A 98 -15.02 10.46 -4.07
CA HIS A 98 -14.55 11.43 -5.05
C HIS A 98 -13.25 10.95 -5.73
N ARG A 99 -12.28 10.47 -4.94
CA ARG A 99 -11.01 9.96 -5.48
C ARG A 99 -11.20 8.72 -6.35
N ARG A 100 -12.20 7.86 -6.05
CA ARG A 100 -12.47 6.65 -6.84
C ARG A 100 -13.14 6.96 -8.19
N VAL A 101 -13.98 7.99 -8.25
CA VAL A 101 -14.70 8.39 -9.47
C VAL A 101 -13.94 9.41 -10.32
N LYS A 102 -13.02 10.17 -9.72
CA LYS A 102 -12.19 11.14 -10.44
C LYS A 102 -11.28 10.43 -11.46
N ALA A 103 -11.24 10.97 -12.67
CA ALA A 103 -10.33 10.49 -13.70
C ALA A 103 -8.87 10.76 -13.29
N PHE A 104 -8.00 9.80 -13.56
CA PHE A 104 -6.58 9.96 -13.43
C PHE A 104 -6.08 10.96 -14.49
N THR A 105 -5.21 11.86 -14.05
CA THR A 105 -4.47 12.81 -14.88
C THR A 105 -2.98 12.64 -14.62
N ASP A 106 -2.15 13.16 -15.53
CA ASP A 106 -0.69 13.26 -15.35
C ASP A 106 0.00 11.95 -14.96
N CYS A 107 -0.58 10.81 -15.34
CA CYS A 107 0.06 9.51 -15.15
C CYS A 107 1.17 9.33 -16.17
N GLU A 108 2.35 8.94 -15.70
CA GLU A 108 3.53 8.73 -16.53
C GLU A 108 3.98 7.26 -16.57
N GLY A 109 4.95 6.97 -17.44
CA GLY A 109 5.57 5.65 -17.60
C GLY A 109 4.53 4.53 -17.79
N LYS A 110 4.65 3.46 -17.01
CA LYS A 110 3.73 2.30 -17.06
C LYS A 110 2.26 2.63 -16.72
N PHE A 111 2.01 3.79 -16.09
CA PHE A 111 0.68 4.22 -15.69
C PHE A 111 0.00 5.15 -16.70
N LYS A 112 0.69 5.60 -17.76
CA LYS A 112 0.13 6.51 -18.78
C LYS A 112 -1.21 6.02 -19.36
N ARG A 113 -1.38 4.71 -19.50
CA ARG A 113 -2.64 4.05 -19.95
C ARG A 113 -3.86 4.25 -19.03
N LEU A 114 -3.65 4.79 -17.84
CA LEU A 114 -4.70 5.09 -16.86
C LEU A 114 -5.28 6.50 -17.03
N ASN A 115 -4.58 7.41 -17.72
CA ASN A 115 -5.09 8.76 -17.94
C ASN A 115 -6.48 8.73 -18.60
N GLY A 116 -7.39 9.57 -18.10
CA GLY A 116 -8.78 9.63 -18.52
C GLY A 116 -9.69 8.52 -17.97
N LYS A 117 -9.14 7.54 -17.24
CA LYS A 117 -9.90 6.48 -16.55
C LYS A 117 -9.98 6.78 -15.06
N CYS A 118 -10.97 6.23 -14.35
CA CYS A 118 -11.03 6.36 -12.88
C CYS A 118 -10.69 5.04 -12.18
N SER A 119 -10.36 5.11 -10.89
CA SER A 119 -10.03 3.93 -10.07
C SER A 119 -11.19 2.93 -10.02
N LEU A 120 -12.42 3.45 -9.91
CA LEU A 120 -13.62 2.64 -9.84
C LEU A 120 -13.78 1.79 -11.12
N GLN A 121 -13.62 2.39 -12.30
CA GLN A 121 -13.68 1.68 -13.59
C GLN A 121 -12.71 0.49 -13.68
N LYS A 122 -11.58 0.53 -12.95
CA LYS A 122 -10.58 -0.55 -12.94
C LYS A 122 -10.87 -1.68 -11.97
N THR A 123 -11.78 -1.47 -11.04
CA THR A 123 -12.06 -2.41 -9.94
C THR A 123 -13.51 -2.89 -9.92
N MET A 124 -14.39 -2.27 -10.71
CA MET A 124 -15.77 -2.73 -10.89
C MET A 124 -15.81 -4.07 -11.65
N LYS A 125 -16.74 -4.93 -11.22
CA LYS A 125 -17.08 -6.16 -11.95
C LYS A 125 -17.80 -5.87 -13.26
N ASP A 126 -18.68 -4.87 -13.25
CA ASP A 126 -19.50 -4.46 -14.39
C ASP A 126 -19.28 -2.96 -14.70
N PRO A 127 -18.39 -2.63 -15.67
CA PRO A 127 -18.09 -1.25 -16.04
C PRO A 127 -19.26 -0.50 -16.68
N SER A 128 -20.33 -1.17 -17.13
CA SER A 128 -21.46 -0.51 -17.80
C SER A 128 -22.23 0.45 -16.87
N LYS A 129 -22.21 0.17 -15.57
CA LYS A 129 -22.88 0.99 -14.54
C LYS A 129 -22.10 2.24 -14.13
N LEU A 130 -20.93 2.48 -14.72
CA LEU A 130 -20.09 3.60 -14.33
C LEU A 130 -20.80 4.94 -14.54
N ASP A 131 -21.50 5.11 -15.67
CA ASP A 131 -22.19 6.36 -15.99
C ASP A 131 -23.33 6.65 -15.01
N GLU A 132 -24.06 5.63 -14.57
CA GLU A 132 -25.10 5.76 -13.54
C GLU A 132 -24.52 6.27 -12.22
N ILE A 133 -23.39 5.71 -11.79
CA ILE A 133 -22.71 6.14 -10.57
C ILE A 133 -22.17 7.56 -10.72
N LEU A 134 -21.56 7.89 -11.87
CA LEU A 134 -21.03 9.23 -12.12
C LEU A 134 -22.12 10.30 -12.11
N ARG A 135 -23.35 9.97 -12.52
CA ARG A 135 -24.52 10.88 -12.44
C ARG A 135 -24.92 11.23 -11.01
N LEU A 136 -24.61 10.40 -10.02
CA LEU A 136 -24.89 10.72 -8.60
C LEU A 136 -23.98 11.83 -8.05
N PHE A 137 -22.88 12.15 -8.74
CA PHE A 137 -21.87 13.11 -8.29
C PHE A 137 -21.67 14.29 -9.26
N ARG A 138 -22.47 14.37 -10.33
CA ARG A 138 -22.54 15.51 -11.26
C ARG A 138 -23.76 16.36 -10.93
#